data_AF-A0A7W9WDE7-F1
#
_entry.id   AF-A0A7W9WDE7-F1
#
_cell.length_a   1.000
_cell.length_b   1.000
_cell.length_c   1.000
_cell.angle_alpha   90.00
_cell.angle_beta   90.00
_cell.angle_gamma   90.00
#
_symmetry.space_group_name_H-M   'P 1'
#
loop_
_entity.id
_entity.type
_entity.pdbx_description
1 polymer ?
#
loop_
_entity_poly.entity_id
_entity_poly.type
_entity_poly.pdbx_seq_one_letter_code
_entity_poly.pdbx_strand_id
1 'polypeptide(L)'
;MIKFLLVLLILWLIMRFVMPLVLRLVVGNLVKKKAQRFGQQFGGAPFTQPRPEARRSGTASADEVQVDYVPPRAKSQKPKEFKGGEYVDFEEVK
;
A
#
# COMPACT_ATOMS: atom_id res chain seq x y z
N MET A 1 -9.07 -27.48 -41.59
CA MET A 1 -8.92 -27.95 -40.20
C MET A 1 -7.74 -27.29 -39.47
N ILE A 2 -6.48 -27.52 -39.86
CA ILE A 2 -5.30 -26.98 -39.15
C ILE A 2 -5.25 -25.44 -39.07
N LYS A 3 -5.64 -24.75 -40.15
CA LYS A 3 -5.75 -23.28 -40.20
C LYS A 3 -6.63 -22.72 -39.07
N PHE A 4 -7.74 -23.42 -38.78
CA PHE A 4 -8.69 -23.04 -37.74
C PHE A 4 -8.09 -23.21 -36.35
N LEU A 5 -7.38 -24.33 -36.11
CA LEU A 5 -6.65 -24.54 -34.86
C LEU A 5 -5.53 -23.52 -34.64
N LEU A 6 -4.81 -23.12 -35.70
CA LEU A 6 -3.78 -22.09 -35.61
C LEU A 6 -4.36 -20.72 -35.28
N VAL A 7 -5.45 -20.32 -35.94
CA VAL A 7 -6.15 -19.06 -35.64
C VAL A 7 -6.68 -19.07 -34.20
N LEU A 8 -7.27 -20.17 -33.75
CA LEU A 8 -7.76 -20.31 -32.38
C LEU A 8 -6.62 -20.23 -31.35
N LEU A 9 -5.49 -20.89 -31.61
CA LEU A 9 -4.30 -20.88 -30.75
C LEU A 9 -3.73 -19.46 -30.63
N ILE A 10 -3.59 -18.75 -31.76
CA ILE A 10 -3.12 -17.37 -31.79
C ILE A 10 -4.09 -16.45 -31.04
N LEU A 11 -5.40 -16.59 -31.28
CA LEU A 11 -6.42 -15.81 -30.58
C LEU A 11 -6.38 -16.05 -29.06
N TRP A 12 -6.22 -17.30 -28.64
CA TRP A 12 -6.07 -17.67 -27.23
C TRP A 12 -4.82 -17.05 -26.60
N LEU A 13 -3.69 -17.09 -27.32
CA LEU A 13 -2.45 -16.48 -26.86
C LEU A 13 -2.58 -14.96 -26.73
N ILE A 14 -3.17 -14.30 -27.74
CA ILE A 14 -3.45 -12.86 -27.71
C ILE A 14 -4.36 -12.53 -26.54
N MET A 15 -5.46 -13.25 -26.35
CA MET A 15 -6.34 -13.06 -25.19
C MET A 15 -5.57 -13.23 -23.89
N ARG A 16 -4.72 -14.25 -23.75
CA ARG A 16 -3.92 -14.48 -22.53
C ARG A 16 -3.05 -13.29 -22.15
N PHE A 17 -2.48 -12.58 -23.12
CA PHE A 17 -1.63 -11.40 -22.89
C PHE A 17 -2.40 -10.07 -22.85
N VAL A 18 -3.47 -9.93 -23.64
CA VAL A 18 -4.28 -8.70 -23.70
C VAL A 18 -5.23 -8.60 -22.51
N MET A 19 -5.81 -9.70 -22.04
CA MET A 19 -6.74 -9.74 -20.91
C MET A 19 -6.19 -9.06 -19.65
N PRO A 20 -4.97 -9.37 -19.14
CA PRO A 20 -4.44 -8.70 -17.95
C PRO A 20 -4.18 -7.20 -18.17
N LEU A 21 -3.83 -6.78 -19.39
CA LEU A 21 -3.58 -5.38 -19.71
C LEU A 21 -4.89 -4.58 -19.72
N VAL A 22 -5.93 -5.11 -20.37
CA VAL A 22 -7.27 -4.50 -20.41
C VAL A 22 -7.86 -4.43 -19.00
N LEU A 23 -7.72 -5.49 -18.20
CA LEU A 23 -8.16 -5.50 -16.81
C LEU A 23 -7.50 -4.38 -16.00
N ARG A 24 -6.19 -4.18 -16.10
CA ARG A 24 -5.49 -3.08 -15.40
C ARG A 24 -6.02 -1.70 -15.81
N LEU A 25 -6.28 -1.48 -17.10
CA LEU A 25 -6.80 -0.21 -17.61
C LEU A 25 -8.24 0.04 -17.14
N VAL A 26 -9.11 -0.96 -17.27
CA VAL A 26 -10.53 -0.86 -16.89
C VAL A 26 -10.67 -0.72 -15.38
N VAL A 27 -10.01 -1.57 -14.59
CA VAL A 27 -10.05 -1.51 -13.12
C VAL A 27 -9.43 -0.21 -12.63
N GLY A 28 -8.29 0.24 -13.17
CA GLY A 28 -7.69 1.52 -12.80
C GLY A 28 -8.65 2.70 -13.01
N ASN A 29 -9.36 2.73 -14.14
CA ASN A 29 -10.30 3.80 -14.46
C ASN A 29 -11.60 3.72 -13.63
N LEU A 30 -12.10 2.50 -13.35
CA LEU A 30 -13.28 2.30 -12.49
C LEU A 30 -12.97 2.59 -11.02
N VAL A 31 -11.82 2.15 -10.52
CA VAL A 31 -11.36 2.42 -9.15
C VAL A 31 -11.13 3.91 -8.96
N LYS A 32 -10.50 4.64 -9.89
CA LYS A 32 -10.36 6.10 -9.77
C LYS A 32 -11.70 6.81 -9.59
N LYS A 33 -12.71 6.45 -10.39
CA LYS A 33 -14.06 7.05 -10.31
C LYS A 33 -14.78 6.68 -9.02
N LYS A 34 -14.64 5.43 -8.54
CA LYS A 34 -15.26 4.96 -7.30
C LYS A 34 -14.52 5.46 -6.06
N ALA A 35 -13.20 5.47 -6.06
CA ALA A 35 -12.35 5.96 -4.97
C ALA A 35 -12.54 7.47 -4.74
N GLN A 36 -12.73 8.26 -5.79
CA GLN A 36 -13.05 9.69 -5.63
C GLN A 36 -14.40 9.92 -4.93
N ARG A 37 -15.39 9.06 -5.20
CA ARG A 37 -16.71 9.11 -4.54
C ARG A 37 -16.70 8.49 -3.14
N PHE A 38 -15.97 7.39 -2.96
CA PHE A 38 -15.78 6.73 -1.66
C PHE A 38 -14.91 7.57 -0.72
N GLY A 39 -13.89 8.27 -1.19
CA GLY A 39 -13.05 9.14 -0.37
C GLY A 39 -13.75 10.42 0.11
N GLN A 40 -14.80 10.85 -0.60
CA GLN A 40 -15.69 11.92 -0.13
C GLN A 40 -16.75 11.42 0.87
N GLN A 41 -17.20 10.16 0.74
CA GLN A 41 -18.25 9.59 1.60
C GLN A 41 -17.70 8.86 2.84
N PHE A 42 -16.46 8.35 2.77
CA PHE A 42 -15.66 7.82 3.86
C PHE A 42 -14.46 8.76 4.00
N GLY A 43 -14.62 9.86 4.74
CA GLY A 43 -13.55 10.80 5.02
C GLY A 43 -12.34 10.08 5.64
N GLY A 44 -11.32 9.85 4.84
CA GLY A 44 -10.09 9.17 5.24
C GLY A 44 -10.14 7.66 5.01
N ALA A 45 -9.27 7.19 4.13
CA ALA A 45 -8.89 5.78 4.14
C ALA A 45 -8.29 5.46 5.53
N PRO A 46 -8.78 4.45 6.26
CA PRO A 46 -8.28 4.12 7.61
C PRO A 46 -6.83 3.60 7.63
N PHE A 47 -6.17 3.50 6.47
CA PHE A 47 -4.79 3.04 6.33
C PHE A 47 -3.82 4.09 5.78
N THR A 48 -4.23 5.35 5.64
CA THR A 48 -3.30 6.46 5.39
C THR A 48 -3.35 7.43 6.56
N GLN A 49 -2.36 7.31 7.45
CA GLN A 49 -2.13 8.27 8.53
C GLN A 49 -2.12 9.70 7.95
N PRO A 50 -2.89 10.65 8.49
CA PRO A 50 -2.79 12.04 8.09
C PRO A 50 -1.48 12.61 8.63
N ARG A 51 -0.54 12.90 7.75
CA ARG A 51 0.65 13.68 8.07
C ARG A 51 0.24 15.16 8.19
N PRO A 52 0.52 15.84 9.30
CA PRO A 52 0.18 17.26 9.44
C PRO A 52 1.12 18.12 8.58
N GLU A 53 0.54 18.96 7.70
CA GLU A 53 1.21 20.08 7.04
C GLU A 53 1.53 21.17 8.09
N ALA A 54 2.81 21.48 8.31
CA ALA A 54 3.15 22.77 8.90
C ALA A 54 3.36 23.75 7.74
N ARG A 55 2.66 24.88 7.77
CA ARG A 55 2.93 25.99 6.84
C ARG A 55 4.10 26.81 7.40
N ARG A 56 5.18 26.98 6.62
CA ARG A 56 6.06 28.16 6.76
C ARG A 56 6.40 28.77 5.40
N SER A 57 5.61 29.80 5.07
CA SER A 57 5.99 31.03 4.36
C SER A 57 7.46 31.13 3.91
N GLY A 58 7.70 31.18 2.60
CA GLY A 58 8.98 31.61 2.01
C GLY A 58 9.12 31.24 0.52
N THR A 59 8.79 32.19 -0.35
CA THR A 59 8.91 32.28 -1.82
C THR A 59 9.83 31.29 -2.58
N ALA A 60 9.18 30.44 -3.41
CA ALA A 60 9.53 29.97 -4.77
C ALA A 60 10.91 29.35 -5.13
N SER A 61 10.91 28.03 -5.45
CA SER A 61 11.52 27.41 -6.65
C SER A 61 11.03 25.95 -6.79
N ALA A 62 10.82 25.48 -8.03
CA ALA A 62 10.11 24.22 -8.34
C ALA A 62 10.86 22.91 -8.00
N ASP A 63 11.97 22.98 -7.26
CA ASP A 63 12.87 21.84 -7.03
C ASP A 63 13.24 21.62 -5.55
N GLU A 64 12.49 22.19 -4.61
CA GLU A 64 12.79 22.05 -3.17
C GLU A 64 11.60 21.48 -2.39
N VAL A 65 11.75 20.23 -1.94
CA VAL A 65 10.77 19.53 -1.12
C VAL A 65 10.95 19.93 0.35
N GLN A 66 10.09 20.84 0.84
CA GLN A 66 10.06 21.19 2.27
C GLN A 66 9.46 20.05 3.11
N VAL A 67 10.20 19.64 4.16
CA VAL A 67 9.79 18.61 5.11
C VAL A 67 9.52 19.26 6.46
N ASP A 68 8.26 19.55 6.74
CA ASP A 68 7.82 20.33 7.90
C ASP A 68 7.62 19.52 9.21
N TYR A 69 8.02 18.26 9.24
CA TYR A 69 7.78 17.40 10.40
C TYR A 69 9.05 16.78 10.94
N VAL A 70 9.52 17.32 12.06
CA VAL A 70 10.53 16.70 12.92
C VAL A 70 9.80 16.11 14.13
N PRO A 71 9.65 14.77 14.24
CA PRO A 71 9.01 14.18 15.41
C PRO A 71 9.87 14.48 16.66
N PRO A 72 9.26 14.89 17.78
CA PRO A 72 9.98 15.00 19.04
C PRO A 72 10.48 13.60 19.40
N ARG A 73 11.81 13.45 19.54
CA ARG A 73 12.41 12.19 20.00
C ARG A 73 11.83 11.91 21.37
N ALA A 74 10.96 10.90 21.47
CA ALA A 74 10.52 10.38 22.75
C ALA A 74 11.80 10.07 23.54
N LYS A 75 11.99 10.76 24.67
CA LYS A 75 13.11 10.51 25.57
C LYS A 75 13.12 9.01 25.81
N SER A 76 14.27 8.36 25.56
CA SER A 76 14.47 6.93 25.73
C SER A 76 14.04 6.55 27.16
N GLN A 77 12.78 6.17 27.35
CA GLN A 77 12.36 5.51 28.56
C GLN A 77 13.11 4.19 28.53
N LYS A 78 14.05 4.05 29.47
CA LYS A 78 14.82 2.83 29.69
C LYS A 78 13.88 1.63 29.52
N PRO A 79 14.29 0.57 28.80
CA PRO A 79 13.43 -0.59 28.62
C PRO A 79 13.02 -1.07 30.01
N LYS A 80 11.74 -0.94 30.32
CA LYS A 80 11.17 -1.46 31.56
C LYS A 80 11.34 -2.97 31.44
N GLU A 81 12.24 -3.52 32.25
CA GLU A 81 12.63 -4.93 32.23
C GLU A 81 11.40 -5.81 32.03
N PHE A 82 11.44 -6.64 30.99
CA PHE A 82 10.41 -7.61 30.71
C PHE A 82 10.31 -8.56 31.91
N LYS A 83 9.25 -8.41 32.71
CA LYS A 83 8.93 -9.33 33.82
C LYS A 83 8.25 -10.56 33.22
N GLY A 84 9.03 -11.43 32.57
CA GLY A 84 8.59 -12.76 32.18
C GLY A 84 8.26 -13.58 33.43
N GLY A 85 7.19 -14.38 33.38
CA GLY A 85 6.77 -15.24 34.49
C GLY A 85 7.78 -16.35 34.81
N GLU A 86 7.49 -17.15 35.83
CA GLU A 86 8.34 -18.29 36.18
C GLU A 86 8.25 -19.38 35.11
N TYR A 87 9.40 -19.75 34.55
CA TYR A 87 9.53 -20.89 33.66
C TYR A 87 9.68 -22.16 34.51
N VAL A 88 8.88 -23.18 34.21
CA VAL A 88 8.98 -24.49 34.86
C VAL A 88 9.76 -25.41 33.93
N ASP A 89 10.89 -25.93 34.42
CA ASP A 89 11.67 -26.93 33.70
C ASP A 89 10.87 -28.25 33.67
N PHE A 90 10.70 -28.83 32.48
CA PHE A 90 10.08 -30.14 32.33
C PHE A 90 11.15 -31.22 32.19
N GLU A 91 11.02 -32.29 32.96
CA GLU A 91 11.84 -33.48 32.80
C GLU A 91 11.20 -34.37 31.73
N GLU A 92 11.92 -34.59 30.62
CA GLU A 92 11.47 -35.46 29.53
C GLU A 92 11.58 -36.92 30.01
N VAL A 93 10.44 -37.53 30.34
CA VAL A 93 10.40 -38.94 30.74
C VAL A 93 10.58 -39.80 29.48
N LYS A 94 11.71 -40.51 29.41
CA LYS A 94 12.10 -41.41 28.33
C LYS A 94 11.59 -42.83 28.54
#